data_AF-A7ECG0-F1
#
_entry.id   AF-A7ECG0-F1
#
_cell.length_a   1.000
_cell.length_b   1.000
_cell.length_c   1.000
_cell.angle_alpha   90.00
_cell.angle_beta   90.00
_cell.angle_gamma   90.00
#
_symmetry.space_group_name_H-M   'P 1'
#
loop_
_entity.id
_entity.type
_entity.pdbx_description
1 polymer ?
#
loop_
_entity_poly.entity_id
_entity_poly.type
_entity_poly.pdbx_seq_one_letter_code
_entity_poly.pdbx_strand_id
1 'polypeptide(L)'
;MQRLTEVFGVNAIYTPTLFTFAQLQNFYLFTAVERGWDYYWWSHMDIVALTEEKYEETPFKSLYMRAVDKLREVSSPDYLRDPETGEKPEWAIQFFSYDWLALNNVKTFMKHGAYDPFISYYKADCDLIERFRMSGIRMPIADAGRIIDVGDSIDLNLFFRRKIDPANPPKSLAELARLPEDDRGGKGFDYLLEVLAIETDNKLHGEEVRNSWQYKQQGGQGEPFYRDPEGFEAGLQIAIEAGVQTYQEKWGHKECGLVDSGLKLTDAWKVEHDWVET
;
A
#
# COMPACT_ATOMS: atom_id res chain seq x y z
N MET A 1 20.45 10.73 -9.96
CA MET A 1 19.17 11.46 -10.02
C MET A 1 18.72 11.74 -11.45
N GLN A 2 19.55 12.33 -12.32
CA GLN A 2 19.13 12.74 -13.68
C GLN A 2 18.39 11.66 -14.48
N ARG A 3 18.92 10.42 -14.55
CA ARG A 3 18.26 9.32 -15.26
C ARG A 3 16.92 8.90 -14.64
N LEU A 4 16.77 8.94 -13.31
CA LEU A 4 15.50 8.60 -12.64
C LEU A 4 14.41 9.60 -13.02
N THR A 5 14.73 10.90 -12.95
CA THR A 5 13.77 11.96 -13.23
C THR A 5 13.51 12.12 -14.73
N GLU A 6 14.55 12.17 -15.57
CA GLU A 6 14.41 12.50 -16.99
C GLU A 6 13.98 11.31 -17.87
N VAL A 7 14.33 10.08 -17.49
CA VAL A 7 13.98 8.89 -18.28
C VAL A 7 12.76 8.18 -17.72
N PHE A 8 12.69 7.99 -16.40
CA PHE A 8 11.63 7.21 -15.77
C PHE A 8 10.52 8.08 -15.15
N GLY A 9 10.68 9.41 -15.11
CA GLY A 9 9.72 10.30 -14.45
C GLY A 9 9.66 10.10 -12.92
N VAL A 10 10.67 9.44 -12.34
CA VAL A 10 10.71 9.10 -10.91
C VAL A 10 11.44 10.21 -10.17
N ASN A 11 10.76 10.77 -9.16
CA ASN A 11 11.34 11.71 -8.22
C ASN A 11 11.49 11.06 -6.86
N ALA A 12 12.71 11.11 -6.31
CA ALA A 12 12.97 10.69 -4.94
C ALA A 12 12.90 11.91 -4.01
N ILE A 13 12.03 11.85 -3.01
CA ILE A 13 11.96 12.83 -1.93
C ILE A 13 12.58 12.17 -0.71
N TYR A 14 13.56 12.83 -0.10
CA TYR A 14 14.31 12.32 1.04
C TYR A 14 13.86 13.00 2.32
N THR A 15 13.77 12.24 3.41
CA THR A 15 13.55 12.74 4.76
C THR A 15 14.87 12.69 5.54
N PRO A 16 15.15 13.64 6.43
CA PRO A 16 16.40 13.66 7.21
C PRO A 16 16.43 12.61 8.33
N THR A 17 15.28 11.99 8.62
CA THR A 17 15.10 10.94 9.63
C THR A 17 14.13 9.89 9.11
N LEU A 18 14.16 8.72 9.71
CA LEU A 18 13.11 7.71 9.54
C LEU A 18 11.82 8.20 10.20
N PHE A 19 10.70 7.96 9.52
CA PHE A 19 9.35 8.18 10.03
C PHE A 19 8.70 6.85 10.38
N THR A 20 7.83 6.85 11.40
CA THR A 20 6.86 5.77 11.58
C THR A 20 5.88 5.73 10.42
N PHE A 21 5.12 4.66 10.26
CA PHE A 21 4.13 4.56 9.18
C PHE A 21 3.13 5.74 9.22
N ALA A 22 2.55 6.04 10.38
CA ALA A 22 1.62 7.17 10.51
C ALA A 22 2.25 8.53 10.17
N GLN A 23 3.49 8.75 10.60
CA GLN A 23 4.23 9.98 10.26
C GLN A 23 4.53 10.07 8.77
N LEU A 24 4.87 8.95 8.13
CA LEU A 24 5.14 8.86 6.71
C LEU A 24 3.88 9.14 5.87
N GLN A 25 2.73 8.60 6.26
CA GLN A 25 1.45 8.91 5.62
C GLN A 25 1.11 10.40 5.73
N ASN A 26 1.33 11.00 6.90
CA ASN A 26 1.15 12.44 7.08
C ASN A 26 2.13 13.26 6.24
N PHE A 27 3.36 12.79 6.05
CA PHE A 27 4.34 13.42 5.17
C PHE A 27 3.91 13.40 3.70
N TYR A 28 3.31 12.29 3.22
CA TYR A 28 2.75 12.22 1.87
C TYR A 28 1.58 13.19 1.70
N LEU A 29 0.67 13.23 2.67
CA LEU A 29 -0.45 14.18 2.66
C LEU A 29 0.06 15.63 2.64
N PHE A 30 1.00 15.97 3.51
CA PHE A 30 1.61 17.30 3.55
C PHE A 30 2.27 17.65 2.20
N THR A 31 3.01 16.70 1.62
CA THR A 31 3.63 16.88 0.30
C THR A 31 2.57 17.15 -0.78
N ALA A 32 1.45 16.43 -0.77
CA ALA A 32 0.36 16.64 -1.71
C ALA A 32 -0.27 18.04 -1.56
N VAL A 33 -0.46 18.50 -0.31
CA VAL A 33 -0.93 19.86 -0.01
C VAL A 33 0.03 20.91 -0.56
N GLU A 34 1.33 20.81 -0.26
CA GLU A 34 2.35 21.76 -0.73
C GLU A 34 2.46 21.81 -2.26
N ARG A 35 2.16 20.69 -2.92
CA ARG A 35 2.16 20.58 -4.39
C ARG A 35 0.83 20.97 -5.03
N GLY A 36 -0.20 21.26 -4.25
CA GLY A 36 -1.54 21.57 -4.75
C GLY A 36 -2.21 20.37 -5.45
N TRP A 37 -1.92 19.15 -5.01
CA TRP A 37 -2.54 17.94 -5.55
C TRP A 37 -3.84 17.63 -4.80
N ASP A 38 -4.95 17.50 -5.53
CA ASP A 38 -6.24 17.10 -4.95
C ASP A 38 -6.26 15.63 -4.53
N TYR A 39 -5.46 14.81 -5.21
CA TYR A 39 -5.36 13.37 -5.00
C TYR A 39 -3.91 12.90 -5.11
N TYR A 40 -3.57 11.83 -4.39
CA TYR A 40 -2.32 11.12 -4.57
C TYR A 40 -2.50 9.62 -4.43
N TRP A 41 -1.66 8.85 -5.13
CA TRP A 41 -1.62 7.40 -5.01
C TRP A 41 -0.65 7.01 -3.90
N TRP A 42 -1.05 6.04 -3.08
CA TRP A 42 -0.21 5.39 -2.08
C TRP A 42 -0.13 3.90 -2.41
N SER A 43 1.05 3.32 -2.20
CA SER A 43 1.25 1.89 -2.32
C SER A 43 2.35 1.41 -1.40
N HIS A 44 2.21 0.19 -0.90
CA HIS A 44 3.24 -0.48 -0.14
C HIS A 44 4.49 -0.76 -1.01
N MET A 45 5.66 -0.91 -0.37
CA MET A 45 6.92 -1.13 -1.10
C MET A 45 7.12 -2.59 -1.54
N ASP A 46 6.41 -3.51 -0.91
CA ASP A 46 6.49 -4.97 -1.02
C ASP A 46 5.35 -5.54 -1.89
N ILE A 47 4.89 -4.77 -2.86
CA ILE A 47 3.81 -5.18 -3.77
C ILE A 47 4.25 -5.29 -5.21
N VAL A 48 3.58 -6.17 -5.94
CA VAL A 48 3.64 -6.31 -7.38
C VAL A 48 2.30 -5.92 -7.98
N ALA A 49 2.30 -4.89 -8.81
CA ALA A 49 1.13 -4.37 -9.50
C ALA A 49 1.14 -4.78 -10.98
N LEU A 50 0.19 -5.62 -11.39
CA LEU A 50 0.09 -6.17 -12.74
C LEU A 50 -1.26 -5.84 -13.38
N THR A 51 -1.20 -5.65 -14.70
CA THR A 51 -2.42 -5.73 -15.51
C THR A 51 -2.94 -7.16 -15.47
N GLU A 52 -4.24 -7.35 -15.27
CA GLU A 52 -4.86 -8.65 -15.51
C GLU A 52 -4.98 -8.89 -17.01
N GLU A 53 -4.03 -9.65 -17.54
CA GLU A 53 -3.88 -9.89 -18.97
C GLU A 53 -4.89 -10.87 -19.56
N LYS A 54 -5.49 -11.70 -18.71
CA LYS A 54 -6.55 -12.64 -19.09
C LYS A 54 -7.94 -12.02 -19.09
N TYR A 55 -8.09 -10.74 -18.70
CA TYR A 55 -9.36 -10.06 -18.86
C TYR A 55 -9.72 -9.89 -20.34
N GLU A 56 -10.90 -10.38 -20.69
CA GLU A 56 -11.47 -10.30 -22.03
C GLU A 56 -12.24 -8.99 -22.28
N GLU A 57 -12.01 -7.95 -21.45
CA GLU A 57 -12.62 -6.63 -21.67
C GLU A 57 -12.23 -6.08 -23.04
N THR A 58 -13.23 -5.54 -23.76
CA THR A 58 -13.04 -4.89 -25.07
C THR A 58 -13.57 -3.45 -25.02
N PRO A 59 -12.70 -2.43 -25.22
CA PRO A 59 -11.25 -2.54 -25.44
C PRO A 59 -10.50 -3.01 -24.19
N PHE A 60 -9.38 -3.69 -24.40
CA PHE A 60 -8.52 -4.10 -23.29
C PHE A 60 -7.99 -2.88 -22.54
N LYS A 61 -8.04 -2.94 -21.21
CA LYS A 61 -7.53 -1.89 -20.33
C LYS A 61 -6.40 -2.40 -19.46
N SER A 62 -5.25 -1.74 -19.56
CA SER A 62 -4.13 -1.95 -18.65
C SER A 62 -4.42 -1.43 -17.24
N LEU A 63 -3.60 -1.84 -16.27
CA LEU A 63 -3.65 -1.30 -14.91
C LEU A 63 -3.61 0.23 -14.90
N TYR A 64 -2.70 0.81 -15.69
CA TYR A 64 -2.61 2.26 -15.85
C TYR A 64 -3.91 2.87 -16.36
N MET A 65 -4.52 2.28 -17.41
CA MET A 65 -5.77 2.79 -17.96
C MET A 65 -6.91 2.73 -16.94
N ARG A 66 -7.03 1.63 -16.18
CA ARG A 66 -8.04 1.47 -15.12
C ARG A 66 -7.84 2.47 -13.99
N ALA A 67 -6.59 2.66 -13.55
CA ALA A 67 -6.25 3.63 -12.51
C ALA A 67 -6.59 5.07 -12.95
N VAL A 68 -6.23 5.45 -14.19
CA VAL A 68 -6.55 6.78 -14.74
C VAL A 68 -8.06 6.97 -14.95
N ASP A 69 -8.76 5.95 -15.45
CA ASP A 69 -10.21 5.99 -15.59
C ASP A 69 -10.90 6.18 -14.23
N LYS A 70 -10.43 5.47 -13.20
CA LYS A 70 -10.93 5.67 -11.84
C LYS A 70 -10.60 7.06 -11.30
N LEU A 71 -9.40 7.59 -11.54
CA LEU A 71 -9.06 8.96 -11.16
C LEU A 71 -10.02 9.98 -11.82
N ARG A 72 -10.33 9.82 -13.11
CA ARG A 72 -11.30 10.68 -13.83
C ARG A 72 -12.70 10.54 -13.24
N GLU A 73 -13.12 9.32 -12.95
CA GLU A 73 -14.42 9.03 -12.33
C GLU A 73 -14.54 9.72 -10.97
N VAL A 74 -13.56 9.55 -10.07
CA VAL A 74 -13.62 10.14 -8.72
C VAL A 74 -13.47 11.66 -8.69
N SER A 75 -12.85 12.22 -9.74
CA SER A 75 -12.74 13.68 -9.95
C SER A 75 -14.03 14.28 -10.51
N SER A 76 -15.00 13.46 -10.92
CA SER A 76 -16.28 13.95 -11.43
C SER A 76 -17.08 14.67 -10.35
N PRO A 77 -17.74 15.80 -10.67
CA PRO A 77 -18.66 16.48 -9.74
C PRO A 77 -19.80 15.60 -9.22
N ASP A 78 -20.13 14.51 -9.92
CA ASP A 78 -21.23 13.60 -9.57
C ASP A 78 -20.75 12.24 -9.05
N TYR A 79 -19.46 12.08 -8.77
CA TYR A 79 -18.96 10.86 -8.17
C TYR A 79 -19.67 10.55 -6.84
N LEU A 80 -20.15 9.31 -6.70
CA LEU A 80 -21.00 8.78 -5.61
C LEU A 80 -22.35 9.49 -5.42
N ARG A 81 -22.75 10.41 -6.31
CA ARG A 81 -24.08 11.02 -6.21
C ARG A 81 -25.14 9.95 -6.42
N ASP A 82 -26.02 9.82 -5.44
CA ASP A 82 -27.21 8.99 -5.54
C ASP A 82 -28.17 9.59 -6.60
N PRO A 83 -28.57 8.83 -7.63
CA PRO A 83 -29.42 9.34 -8.70
C PRO A 83 -30.87 9.58 -8.27
N GLU A 84 -31.35 8.92 -7.20
CA GLU A 84 -32.71 9.03 -6.70
C GLU A 84 -32.86 10.15 -5.68
N THR A 85 -31.91 10.25 -4.74
CA THR A 85 -31.96 11.24 -3.64
C THR A 85 -31.17 12.50 -3.94
N GLY A 86 -30.22 12.44 -4.88
CA GLY A 86 -29.26 13.51 -5.16
C GLY A 86 -28.17 13.67 -4.08
N GLU A 87 -28.21 12.85 -3.02
CA GLU A 87 -27.22 12.87 -1.94
C GLU A 87 -25.83 12.54 -2.51
N LYS A 88 -24.81 13.26 -2.03
CA LYS A 88 -23.43 13.04 -2.44
C LYS A 88 -22.57 12.84 -1.20
N PRO A 89 -22.32 11.59 -0.78
CA PRO A 89 -21.45 11.32 0.35
C PRO A 89 -20.01 11.70 0.00
N GLU A 90 -19.26 12.15 1.00
CA GLU A 90 -17.83 12.36 0.88
C GLU A 90 -17.08 11.02 0.89
N TRP A 91 -15.89 11.00 0.29
CA TRP A 91 -15.04 9.82 0.25
C TRP A 91 -13.59 10.16 0.59
N ALA A 92 -12.90 9.26 1.28
CA ALA A 92 -11.52 9.48 1.70
C ALA A 92 -10.51 8.68 0.87
N ILE A 93 -10.77 7.39 0.70
CA ILE A 93 -9.82 6.44 0.09
C ILE A 93 -10.56 5.59 -0.92
N GLN A 94 -10.02 5.49 -2.14
CA GLN A 94 -10.45 4.52 -3.13
C GLN A 94 -9.44 3.36 -3.10
N PHE A 95 -9.85 2.23 -2.55
CA PHE A 95 -9.01 1.03 -2.44
C PHE A 95 -9.01 0.26 -3.75
N PHE A 96 -7.85 -0.28 -4.14
CA PHE A 96 -7.72 -1.18 -5.28
C PHE A 96 -7.41 -2.62 -4.86
N SER A 97 -6.63 -2.77 -3.80
CA SER A 97 -6.48 -4.03 -3.07
C SER A 97 -6.05 -3.71 -1.66
N TYR A 98 -7.03 -3.63 -0.75
CA TYR A 98 -6.82 -3.20 0.64
C TYR A 98 -5.87 -1.97 0.75
N ASP A 99 -5.00 -1.91 1.75
CA ASP A 99 -4.01 -0.84 1.96
C ASP A 99 -2.79 -0.90 1.00
N TRP A 100 -2.72 -1.91 0.12
CA TRP A 100 -1.56 -2.16 -0.77
C TRP A 100 -1.46 -1.17 -1.93
N LEU A 101 -2.60 -0.76 -2.49
CA LEU A 101 -2.70 0.30 -3.50
C LEU A 101 -4.01 1.08 -3.29
N ALA A 102 -3.87 2.38 -3.10
CA ALA A 102 -4.98 3.27 -2.82
C ALA A 102 -4.83 4.64 -3.50
N LEU A 103 -5.96 5.26 -3.83
CA LEU A 103 -6.04 6.66 -4.22
C LEU A 103 -6.66 7.47 -3.08
N ASN A 104 -5.91 8.44 -2.57
CA ASN A 104 -6.29 9.24 -1.40
C ASN A 104 -6.84 10.61 -1.81
N ASN A 105 -7.94 11.03 -1.19
CA ASN A 105 -8.55 12.34 -1.36
C ASN A 105 -8.02 13.33 -0.31
N VAL A 106 -7.14 14.22 -0.74
CA VAL A 106 -6.43 15.17 0.15
C VAL A 106 -7.41 16.04 0.92
N LYS A 107 -8.47 16.53 0.27
CA LYS A 107 -9.46 17.41 0.90
C LYS A 107 -10.17 16.72 2.06
N THR A 108 -10.53 15.45 1.90
CA THR A 108 -11.23 14.68 2.94
C THR A 108 -10.32 14.44 4.15
N PHE A 109 -9.05 14.07 3.91
CA PHE A 109 -8.05 13.92 4.97
C PHE A 109 -7.84 15.23 5.74
N MET A 110 -7.70 16.36 5.04
CA MET A 110 -7.53 17.68 5.69
C MET A 110 -8.76 18.11 6.49
N LYS A 111 -9.96 17.69 6.09
CA LYS A 111 -11.21 18.01 6.79
C LYS A 111 -11.46 17.15 8.03
N HIS A 112 -11.16 15.84 7.95
CA HIS A 112 -11.52 14.86 8.99
C HIS A 112 -10.33 14.42 9.87
N GLY A 113 -9.13 14.91 9.58
CA GLY A 113 -7.90 14.61 10.31
C GLY A 113 -7.16 13.42 9.71
N ALA A 114 -5.85 13.59 9.55
CA ALA A 114 -4.93 12.60 9.01
C ALA A 114 -4.58 11.50 10.04
N TYR A 115 -3.50 10.76 9.83
CA TYR A 115 -3.07 9.70 10.74
C TYR A 115 -2.64 10.27 12.10
N ASP A 116 -2.93 9.57 13.19
CA ASP A 116 -2.43 9.91 14.52
C ASP A 116 -0.94 9.53 14.62
N PRO A 117 -0.01 10.49 14.77
CA PRO A 117 1.41 10.19 14.72
C PRO A 117 1.92 9.35 15.89
N PHE A 118 1.15 9.21 16.98
CA PHE A 118 1.48 8.36 18.12
C PHE A 118 1.00 6.92 17.96
N ILE A 119 0.11 6.65 17.00
CA ILE A 119 -0.27 5.29 16.61
C ILE A 119 0.63 4.90 15.44
N SER A 120 1.80 4.36 15.74
CA SER A 120 2.96 4.32 14.84
C SER A 120 2.82 3.44 13.59
N TYR A 121 2.30 2.21 13.72
CA TYR A 121 2.28 1.19 12.65
C TYR A 121 0.92 0.46 12.55
N TYR A 122 0.83 -0.83 12.91
CA TYR A 122 -0.27 -1.72 12.52
C TYR A 122 -1.69 -1.29 12.96
N LYS A 123 -1.84 -0.44 13.98
CA LYS A 123 -3.13 0.09 14.42
C LYS A 123 -3.47 1.46 13.82
N ALA A 124 -2.57 2.05 13.04
CA ALA A 124 -2.73 3.38 12.46
C ALA A 124 -3.87 3.40 11.43
N ASP A 125 -3.93 2.40 10.54
CA ASP A 125 -5.03 2.27 9.59
C ASP A 125 -6.34 1.95 10.30
N CYS A 126 -6.32 1.11 11.34
CA CYS A 126 -7.50 0.83 12.14
C CYS A 126 -8.08 2.10 12.78
N ASP A 127 -7.24 2.99 13.32
CA ASP A 127 -7.69 4.30 13.81
C ASP A 127 -8.30 5.16 12.70
N LEU A 128 -7.57 5.37 11.61
CA LEU A 128 -7.98 6.31 10.58
C LEU A 128 -9.23 5.84 9.83
N ILE A 129 -9.24 4.59 9.38
CA ILE A 129 -10.35 4.00 8.59
C ILE A 129 -11.62 4.01 9.45
N GLU A 130 -11.54 3.62 10.72
CA GLU A 130 -12.70 3.65 11.61
C GLU A 130 -13.19 5.08 11.88
N ARG A 131 -12.29 6.07 12.03
CA ARG A 131 -12.71 7.48 12.12
C ARG A 131 -13.45 7.96 10.87
N PHE A 132 -13.03 7.53 9.68
CA PHE A 132 -13.78 7.80 8.46
C PHE A 132 -15.15 7.11 8.47
N ARG A 133 -15.22 5.83 8.88
CA ARG A 133 -16.50 5.09 9.01
C ARG A 133 -17.44 5.78 10.01
N MET A 134 -16.96 6.16 11.19
CA MET A 134 -17.74 6.90 12.20
C MET A 134 -18.23 8.26 11.69
N SER A 135 -17.50 8.87 10.75
CA SER A 135 -17.86 10.14 10.11
C SER A 135 -18.81 9.96 8.91
N GLY A 136 -19.23 8.73 8.57
CA GLY A 136 -20.03 8.44 7.38
C GLY A 136 -19.28 8.61 6.06
N ILE A 137 -17.95 8.70 6.09
CA ILE A 137 -17.11 8.92 4.91
C ILE A 137 -16.90 7.59 4.18
N ARG A 138 -17.12 7.61 2.86
CA ARG A 138 -17.02 6.42 2.02
C ARG A 138 -15.56 6.08 1.73
N MET A 139 -15.27 4.79 1.68
CA MET A 139 -14.00 4.27 1.16
C MET A 139 -14.28 3.15 0.14
N PRO A 140 -14.67 3.50 -1.09
CA PRO A 140 -15.08 2.51 -2.09
C PRO A 140 -13.91 1.61 -2.51
N ILE A 141 -14.25 0.47 -3.11
CA ILE A 141 -13.29 -0.46 -3.72
C ILE A 141 -13.42 -0.38 -5.25
N ALA A 142 -12.31 -0.49 -5.95
CA ALA A 142 -12.22 -0.50 -7.41
C ALA A 142 -11.25 -1.60 -7.83
N ASP A 143 -11.41 -2.07 -9.06
CA ASP A 143 -10.44 -2.96 -9.69
C ASP A 143 -9.48 -2.17 -10.59
N ALA A 144 -8.19 -2.44 -10.49
CA ALA A 144 -7.17 -1.96 -11.42
C ALA A 144 -6.31 -3.11 -11.99
N GLY A 145 -6.65 -4.36 -11.72
CA GLY A 145 -5.84 -5.52 -12.05
C GLY A 145 -5.36 -6.24 -10.79
N ARG A 146 -4.20 -6.89 -10.88
CA ARG A 146 -3.65 -7.70 -9.78
C ARG A 146 -2.67 -6.89 -8.97
N ILE A 147 -2.99 -6.66 -7.71
CA ILE A 147 -2.07 -6.07 -6.73
C ILE A 147 -1.76 -7.17 -5.72
N ILE A 148 -0.51 -7.62 -5.68
CA ILE A 148 -0.10 -8.81 -4.95
C ILE A 148 0.98 -8.40 -3.95
N ASP A 149 0.75 -8.70 -2.68
CA ASP A 149 1.67 -8.43 -1.59
C ASP A 149 2.64 -9.62 -1.41
N VAL A 150 3.94 -9.40 -1.58
CA VAL A 150 4.94 -10.47 -1.69
C VAL A 150 5.93 -10.44 -0.52
N GLY A 151 6.43 -11.63 -0.15
CA GLY A 151 7.28 -11.80 1.04
C GLY A 151 8.77 -11.55 0.80
N ASP A 152 9.26 -11.76 -0.42
CA ASP A 152 10.67 -11.61 -0.78
C ASP A 152 10.81 -11.04 -2.21
N SER A 153 12.06 -10.79 -2.58
CA SER A 153 12.50 -10.36 -3.90
C SER A 153 12.15 -11.39 -4.98
N ILE A 154 11.72 -10.89 -6.14
CA ILE A 154 11.39 -11.68 -7.31
C ILE A 154 12.36 -11.34 -8.44
N ASP A 155 12.69 -12.31 -9.28
CA ASP A 155 13.49 -12.06 -10.48
C ASP A 155 12.75 -11.10 -11.43
N LEU A 156 13.28 -9.89 -11.59
CA LEU A 156 12.72 -8.85 -12.46
C LEU A 156 12.65 -9.29 -13.93
N ASN A 157 13.45 -10.28 -14.35
CA ASN A 157 13.38 -10.82 -15.71
C ASN A 157 12.01 -11.41 -16.05
N LEU A 158 11.28 -11.91 -15.04
CA LEU A 158 9.94 -12.47 -15.21
C LEU A 158 8.94 -11.43 -15.72
N PHE A 159 9.16 -10.14 -15.49
CA PHE A 159 8.28 -9.06 -15.95
C PHE A 159 8.45 -8.73 -17.43
N PHE A 160 9.63 -8.98 -18.01
CA PHE A 160 9.90 -8.75 -19.43
C PHE A 160 9.37 -9.88 -20.33
N ARG A 161 8.92 -11.00 -19.73
CA ARG A 161 8.16 -12.13 -20.33
C ARG A 161 8.61 -12.48 -21.74
N ARG A 162 9.65 -13.29 -21.81
CA ARG A 162 10.23 -13.83 -23.05
C ARG A 162 9.76 -15.26 -23.28
N LYS A 163 9.57 -15.68 -24.53
CA LYS A 163 9.25 -17.08 -24.90
C LYS A 163 10.48 -17.96 -24.68
N ILE A 164 10.52 -18.63 -23.53
CA ILE A 164 11.58 -19.56 -23.15
C ILE A 164 11.22 -20.97 -23.66
N ASP A 165 12.19 -21.66 -24.24
CA ASP A 165 12.13 -23.12 -24.45
C ASP A 165 12.60 -23.82 -23.17
N PRO A 166 11.73 -24.50 -22.41
CA PRO A 166 12.12 -25.16 -21.16
C PRO A 166 13.17 -26.27 -21.36
N ALA A 167 13.25 -26.86 -22.55
CA ALA A 167 14.27 -27.88 -22.86
C ALA A 167 15.66 -27.26 -23.13
N ASN A 168 15.69 -25.98 -23.53
CA ASN A 168 16.91 -25.23 -23.82
C ASN A 168 16.82 -23.83 -23.18
N PRO A 169 16.82 -23.74 -21.83
CA PRO A 169 16.71 -22.46 -21.15
C PRO A 169 17.91 -21.56 -21.53
N PRO A 170 17.70 -20.24 -21.68
CA PRO A 170 18.78 -19.31 -21.99
C PRO A 170 19.84 -19.36 -20.88
N LYS A 171 21.11 -19.41 -21.27
CA LYS A 171 22.25 -19.55 -20.36
C LYS A 171 22.85 -18.19 -19.96
N SER A 172 22.40 -17.11 -20.59
CA SER A 172 22.85 -15.75 -20.30
C SER A 172 21.73 -14.73 -20.52
N LEU A 173 21.88 -13.55 -19.90
CA LEU A 173 20.97 -12.42 -20.10
C LEU A 173 20.91 -11.96 -21.57
N ALA A 174 22.02 -12.04 -22.29
CA ALA A 174 22.08 -11.67 -23.70
C ALA A 174 21.28 -12.64 -24.59
N GLU A 175 21.22 -13.92 -24.24
CA GLU A 175 20.37 -14.90 -24.91
C GLU A 175 18.90 -14.66 -24.59
N LEU A 176 18.56 -14.47 -23.31
CA LEU A 176 17.19 -14.17 -22.87
C LEU A 176 16.63 -12.92 -23.56
N ALA A 177 17.42 -11.84 -23.65
CA ALA A 177 17.00 -10.59 -24.27
C ALA A 177 16.75 -10.69 -25.79
N ARG A 178 17.29 -11.71 -26.47
CA ARG A 178 17.07 -11.96 -27.90
C ARG A 178 15.83 -12.80 -28.19
N LEU A 179 15.25 -13.42 -27.16
CA LEU A 179 14.05 -14.24 -27.33
C LEU A 179 12.84 -13.35 -27.67
N PRO A 180 11.90 -13.88 -28.47
CA PRO A 180 10.66 -13.17 -28.76
C PRO A 180 9.86 -12.96 -27.48
N GLU A 181 9.09 -11.88 -27.42
CA GLU A 181 8.19 -11.59 -26.29
C GLU A 181 7.04 -12.61 -26.25
N ASP A 182 6.56 -12.88 -25.05
CA ASP A 182 5.39 -13.73 -24.84
C ASP A 182 4.11 -13.04 -25.31
N ASP A 183 3.09 -13.84 -25.60
CA ASP A 183 1.76 -13.32 -25.92
C ASP A 183 1.07 -12.82 -24.64
N ARG A 184 0.17 -11.85 -24.78
CA ARG A 184 -0.63 -11.34 -23.64
C ARG A 184 -1.41 -12.49 -22.99
N GLY A 185 -1.28 -12.64 -21.68
CA GLY A 185 -1.91 -13.73 -20.93
C GLY A 185 -1.36 -15.12 -21.25
N GLY A 186 -0.20 -15.19 -21.91
CA GLY A 186 0.49 -16.42 -22.30
C GLY A 186 1.18 -17.14 -21.15
N LYS A 187 2.01 -18.13 -21.48
CA LYS A 187 2.65 -19.02 -20.49
C LYS A 187 3.60 -18.30 -19.53
N GLY A 188 4.26 -17.23 -19.99
CA GLY A 188 5.12 -16.40 -19.16
C GLY A 188 4.33 -15.59 -18.14
N PHE A 189 3.11 -15.17 -18.49
CA PHE A 189 2.20 -14.55 -17.51
C PHE A 189 1.74 -15.57 -16.46
N ASP A 190 1.40 -16.79 -16.87
CA ASP A 190 1.04 -17.87 -15.94
C ASP A 190 2.17 -18.21 -14.98
N TYR A 191 3.39 -18.34 -15.50
CA TYR A 191 4.57 -18.62 -14.68
C TYR A 191 4.88 -17.46 -13.71
N LEU A 192 4.73 -16.21 -14.14
CA LEU A 192 4.85 -15.06 -13.23
C LEU A 192 3.84 -15.15 -12.09
N LEU A 193 2.57 -15.47 -12.37
CA LEU A 193 1.55 -15.62 -11.32
C LEU A 193 1.86 -16.76 -10.35
N GLU A 194 2.43 -17.87 -10.84
CA GLU A 194 2.87 -18.99 -10.00
C GLU A 194 3.99 -18.56 -9.03
N VAL A 195 5.02 -17.87 -9.53
CA VAL A 195 6.10 -17.34 -8.69
C VAL A 195 5.57 -16.36 -7.64
N LEU A 196 4.67 -15.46 -8.04
CA LEU A 196 4.06 -14.51 -7.11
C LEU A 196 3.20 -15.21 -6.04
N ALA A 197 2.50 -16.29 -6.40
CA ALA A 197 1.72 -17.07 -5.46
C ALA A 197 2.61 -17.76 -4.40
N ILE A 198 3.76 -18.28 -4.81
CA ILE A 198 4.76 -18.85 -3.89
C ILE A 198 5.23 -17.78 -2.90
N GLU A 199 5.59 -16.58 -3.37
CA GLU A 199 6.05 -15.52 -2.47
C GLU A 199 4.95 -14.93 -1.58
N THR A 200 3.70 -14.98 -2.03
CA THR A 200 2.54 -14.63 -1.19
C THR A 200 2.34 -15.67 -0.09
N ASP A 201 2.46 -16.96 -0.42
CA ASP A 201 2.35 -18.05 0.56
C ASP A 201 3.48 -18.01 1.58
N ASN A 202 4.73 -17.78 1.13
CA ASN A 202 5.87 -17.57 2.00
C ASN A 202 5.64 -16.40 2.98
N LYS A 203 5.02 -15.31 2.52
CA LYS A 203 4.69 -14.17 3.38
C LYS A 203 3.69 -14.51 4.47
N LEU A 204 2.70 -15.35 4.15
CA LEU A 204 1.60 -15.70 5.05
C LEU A 204 1.95 -16.84 6.01
N HIS A 205 2.74 -17.80 5.54
CA HIS A 205 2.95 -19.10 6.21
C HIS A 205 4.42 -19.52 6.35
N GLY A 206 5.36 -18.73 5.84
CA GLY A 206 6.78 -19.04 5.90
C GLY A 206 7.35 -19.09 7.33
N GLU A 207 8.53 -19.68 7.47
CA GLU A 207 9.24 -19.76 8.76
C GLU A 207 9.76 -18.39 9.23
N GLU A 208 9.90 -17.44 8.30
CA GLU A 208 10.32 -16.08 8.62
C GLU A 208 9.16 -15.23 9.15
N VAL A 209 9.47 -14.36 10.12
CA VAL A 209 8.50 -13.41 10.67
C VAL A 209 8.09 -12.40 9.59
N ARG A 210 6.81 -12.00 9.58
CA ARG A 210 6.31 -10.90 8.73
C ARG A 210 7.23 -9.67 8.82
N ASN A 211 7.68 -9.16 7.67
CA ASN A 211 8.64 -8.06 7.53
C ASN A 211 10.11 -8.38 7.89
N SER A 212 10.50 -9.65 7.91
CA SER A 212 11.90 -10.11 8.11
C SER A 212 12.94 -9.44 7.21
N TRP A 213 12.53 -8.94 6.04
CA TRP A 213 13.43 -8.24 5.13
C TRP A 213 14.08 -6.98 5.76
N GLN A 214 13.50 -6.40 6.81
CA GLN A 214 14.02 -5.19 7.48
C GLN A 214 15.38 -5.42 8.15
N TYR A 215 15.58 -6.56 8.83
CA TYR A 215 16.87 -6.88 9.45
C TYR A 215 17.87 -7.50 8.45
N LYS A 216 17.40 -7.97 7.28
CA LYS A 216 18.26 -8.53 6.21
C LYS A 216 19.12 -7.47 5.53
N GLN A 217 18.78 -6.18 5.62
CA GLN A 217 19.56 -5.11 5.02
C GLN A 217 20.83 -4.82 5.82
N GLN A 218 21.97 -5.34 5.34
CA GLN A 218 23.30 -5.14 5.97
C GLN A 218 24.16 -4.06 5.27
N GLY A 219 23.62 -3.36 4.28
CA GLY A 219 24.35 -2.32 3.54
C GLY A 219 24.65 -1.07 4.36
N GLY A 220 25.62 -0.26 3.91
CA GLY A 220 25.91 1.05 4.50
C GLY A 220 26.80 1.03 5.74
N GLN A 221 27.39 -0.10 6.13
CA GLN A 221 28.31 -0.16 7.27
C GLN A 221 29.49 0.81 7.06
N GLY A 222 29.66 1.73 8.02
CA GLY A 222 30.66 2.81 7.93
C GLY A 222 30.12 4.15 7.40
N GLU A 223 28.86 4.21 6.97
CA GLU A 223 28.21 5.46 6.57
C GLU A 223 27.58 6.21 7.77
N PRO A 224 27.42 7.55 7.72
CA PRO A 224 26.96 8.36 8.86
C PRO A 224 25.58 8.01 9.42
N PHE A 225 24.73 7.35 8.64
CA PHE A 225 23.37 6.97 9.02
C PHE A 225 23.17 5.46 9.17
N TYR A 226 24.27 4.69 9.19
CA TYR A 226 24.21 3.27 9.47
C TYR A 226 23.60 3.02 10.85
N ARG A 227 22.71 2.03 10.89
CA ARG A 227 22.17 1.45 12.12
C ARG A 227 22.50 -0.03 12.11
N ASP A 228 22.87 -0.55 13.26
CA ASP A 228 22.96 -1.99 13.45
C ASP A 228 21.59 -2.63 13.15
N PRO A 229 21.48 -3.61 12.23
CA PRO A 229 20.19 -4.16 11.82
C PRO A 229 19.39 -4.80 12.96
N GLU A 230 20.05 -5.47 13.91
CA GLU A 230 19.38 -6.10 15.05
C GLU A 230 18.85 -5.05 16.02
N GLY A 231 19.67 -4.04 16.35
CA GLY A 231 19.24 -2.91 17.18
C GLY A 231 18.15 -2.07 16.51
N PHE A 232 18.18 -1.94 15.18
CA PHE A 232 17.13 -1.29 14.41
C PHE A 232 15.79 -2.02 14.53
N GLU A 233 15.79 -3.34 14.31
CA GLU A 233 14.61 -4.19 14.45
C GLU A 233 14.04 -4.12 15.87
N ALA A 234 14.88 -4.25 16.89
CA ALA A 234 14.44 -4.15 18.28
C ALA A 234 13.79 -2.78 18.59
N GLY A 235 14.39 -1.69 18.11
CA GLY A 235 13.83 -0.35 18.25
C GLY A 235 12.51 -0.16 17.51
N LEU A 236 12.38 -0.77 16.32
CA LEU A 236 11.15 -0.77 15.53
C LEU A 236 10.03 -1.50 16.26
N GLN A 237 10.29 -2.68 16.84
CA GLN A 237 9.29 -3.43 17.60
C GLN A 237 8.79 -2.65 18.83
N ILE A 238 9.69 -1.99 19.57
CA ILE A 238 9.28 -1.11 20.69
C ILE A 238 8.35 0.00 20.19
N ALA A 239 8.68 0.63 19.06
CA ALA A 239 7.85 1.69 18.48
C ALA A 239 6.49 1.16 18.01
N ILE A 240 6.42 -0.06 17.46
CA ILE A 240 5.19 -0.75 17.09
C ILE A 240 4.32 -0.99 18.33
N GLU A 241 4.87 -1.59 19.38
CA GLU A 241 4.15 -1.90 20.62
C GLU A 241 3.60 -0.63 21.30
N ALA A 242 4.41 0.42 21.37
CA ALA A 242 3.96 1.71 21.91
C ALA A 242 2.79 2.32 21.10
N GLY A 243 2.79 2.15 19.78
CA GLY A 243 1.68 2.57 18.93
C GLY A 243 0.41 1.75 19.13
N VAL A 244 0.56 0.43 19.32
CA VAL A 244 -0.56 -0.46 19.69
C VAL A 244 -1.16 -0.04 21.02
N GLN A 245 -0.33 0.20 22.03
CA GLN A 245 -0.80 0.67 23.34
C GLN A 245 -1.50 2.03 23.23
N THR A 246 -0.95 2.97 22.45
CA THR A 246 -1.58 4.28 22.24
C THR A 246 -2.97 4.14 21.63
N TYR A 247 -3.14 3.26 20.63
CA TYR A 247 -4.45 2.97 20.05
C TYR A 247 -5.43 2.41 21.09
N GLN A 248 -4.98 1.46 21.89
CA GLN A 248 -5.78 0.81 22.93
C GLN A 248 -6.25 1.82 23.97
N GLU A 249 -5.36 2.64 24.50
CA GLU A 249 -5.70 3.68 25.47
C GLU A 249 -6.61 4.76 24.88
N LYS A 250 -6.38 5.13 23.62
CA LYS A 250 -7.21 6.11 22.93
C LYS A 250 -8.65 5.64 22.79
N TRP A 251 -8.89 4.37 22.50
CA TRP A 251 -10.23 3.90 22.17
C TRP A 251 -10.87 3.02 23.23
N GLY A 252 -10.14 2.65 24.29
CA GLY A 252 -10.57 1.62 25.21
C GLY A 252 -10.93 0.30 24.53
N HIS A 253 -10.38 0.04 23.32
CA HIS A 253 -10.61 -1.18 22.55
C HIS A 253 -9.31 -1.80 21.99
N LYS A 254 -9.15 -3.13 22.06
CA LYS A 254 -7.93 -3.83 21.60
C LYS A 254 -7.87 -4.02 20.09
N GLU A 255 -9.00 -4.34 19.47
CA GLU A 255 -9.05 -4.74 18.08
C GLU A 255 -9.41 -3.59 17.15
N CYS A 256 -9.34 -3.85 15.84
CA CYS A 256 -9.92 -2.96 14.84
C CYS A 256 -11.45 -3.13 14.85
N GLY A 257 -12.20 -2.29 14.11
CA GLY A 257 -13.66 -2.39 14.07
C GLY A 257 -14.37 -1.59 15.18
N LEU A 258 -13.86 -0.40 15.50
CA LEU A 258 -14.41 0.49 16.53
C LEU A 258 -15.91 0.81 16.34
N VAL A 259 -16.36 1.01 15.09
CA VAL A 259 -17.79 1.25 14.81
C VAL A 259 -18.65 0.06 15.19
N ASP A 260 -18.18 -1.15 14.90
CA ASP A 260 -18.91 -2.39 15.17
C ASP A 260 -18.95 -2.68 16.69
N SER A 261 -17.96 -2.19 17.43
CA SER A 261 -17.91 -2.14 18.91
C SER A 261 -18.77 -1.00 19.52
N GLY A 262 -19.45 -0.19 18.71
CA GLY A 262 -20.35 0.87 19.15
C GLY A 262 -19.69 2.20 19.52
N LEU A 263 -18.38 2.33 19.27
CA LEU A 263 -17.62 3.55 19.55
C LEU A 263 -17.89 4.65 18.52
N LYS A 264 -17.76 5.90 18.97
CA LYS A 264 -17.95 7.12 18.18
C LYS A 264 -16.71 8.01 18.26
N LEU A 265 -16.59 8.95 17.33
CA LEU A 265 -15.47 9.91 17.31
C LEU A 265 -15.27 10.64 18.64
N THR A 266 -16.36 10.92 19.35
CA THR A 266 -16.35 11.66 20.62
C THR A 266 -15.74 10.87 21.77
N ASP A 267 -15.57 9.56 21.62
CA ASP A 267 -15.20 8.62 22.67
C ASP A 267 -13.69 8.49 22.83
N ALA A 268 -12.92 8.99 21.85
CA ALA A 268 -11.46 9.04 21.92
C ALA A 268 -10.98 9.67 23.23
N TRP A 269 -10.17 8.91 23.98
CA TRP A 269 -9.59 9.21 25.29
C TRP A 269 -10.60 9.39 26.43
N LYS A 270 -11.83 8.88 26.30
CA LYS A 270 -12.91 9.12 27.28
C LYS A 270 -13.64 7.86 27.75
N VAL A 271 -13.36 6.72 27.15
CA VAL A 271 -14.03 5.46 27.49
C VAL A 271 -13.13 4.59 28.36
N GLU A 272 -13.77 3.82 29.23
CA GLU A 272 -13.10 2.76 29.97
C GLU A 272 -12.70 1.63 29.01
N HIS A 273 -11.67 0.88 29.40
CA HIS A 273 -11.22 -0.28 28.63
C HIS A 273 -12.31 -1.36 28.61
N ASP A 274 -12.50 -1.99 27.45
CA ASP A 274 -13.39 -3.16 27.30
C ASP A 274 -12.73 -4.50 27.64
N TRP A 275 -11.52 -4.45 28.20
CA TRP A 275 -10.78 -5.60 28.73
C TRP A 275 -10.43 -5.43 30.21
N VAL A 276 -10.12 -6.55 30.84
CA VAL A 276 -9.53 -6.59 32.19
C VAL A 276 -8.01 -6.63 32.05
N GLU A 277 -7.29 -5.84 32.84
CA GLU A 277 -5.84 -5.99 33.00
C GLU A 277 -5.53 -7.38 33.59
N THR A 278 -4.86 -8.22 32.82
CA THR A 278 -4.41 -9.56 33.25
C THR A 278 -3.08 -9.48 33.97
#